data_AF-A0A9E5F1E0-F1
#
_entry.id   AF-A0A9E5F1E0-F1
#
_cell.length_a   1.000
_cell.length_b   1.000
_cell.length_c   1.000
_cell.angle_alpha   90.00
_cell.angle_beta   90.00
_cell.angle_gamma   90.00
#
_symmetry.space_group_name_H-M   'P 1'
#
loop_
_entity.id
_entity.type
_entity.pdbx_description
1 polymer ?
#
loop_
_entity_poly.entity_id
_entity_poly.type
_entity_poly.pdbx_seq_one_letter_code
_entity_poly.pdbx_strand_id
1 'polypeptide(L)' 'MIDFSLSDEQVALKDMVRKFVQTEIIPNAHRFDATGEFPHDIIRKAWENGLMNPAV' A
#
# COMPACT_ATOMS: atom_id res chain seq x y z
N MET A 1 24.21 -11.48 19.36
CA MET A 1 23.33 -10.30 19.39
C MET A 1 22.37 -10.45 18.22
N ILE A 2 21.06 -10.32 18.42
CA ILE A 2 20.07 -10.47 17.33
C ILE A 2 20.03 -9.16 16.55
N ASP A 3 20.07 -9.24 15.23
CA ASP A 3 19.87 -8.10 14.34
C ASP A 3 18.37 -7.95 14.02
N PHE A 4 17.87 -6.71 14.09
CA PHE A 4 16.48 -6.33 13.85
C PHE A 4 16.33 -5.45 12.61
N SER A 5 17.39 -5.32 11.81
CA SER A 5 17.32 -4.69 10.50
C SER A 5 16.31 -5.43 9.61
N LEU A 6 15.64 -4.68 8.74
CA LEU A 6 14.80 -5.27 7.70
C LEU A 6 15.69 -5.90 6.64
N SER A 7 15.25 -7.00 6.04
CA SER A 7 15.90 -7.54 4.84
C SER A 7 15.72 -6.58 3.65
N ASP A 8 16.59 -6.70 2.65
CA ASP A 8 16.48 -5.90 1.42
C ASP A 8 15.11 -6.05 0.74
N GLU A 9 14.54 -7.26 0.77
CA GLU A 9 13.19 -7.54 0.26
C GLU A 9 12.11 -6.79 1.04
N GLN A 10 12.20 -6.77 2.37
CA GLN A 10 11.26 -6.02 3.21
C GLN A 10 11.38 -4.51 3.00
N VAL A 11 12.59 -4.00 2.78
CA VAL A 11 12.82 -2.58 2.44
C VAL A 11 12.19 -2.26 1.08
N ALA A 12 12.43 -3.09 0.06
CA ALA A 12 11.85 -2.91 -1.27
C ALA A 12 10.31 -2.92 -1.24
N LEU A 13 9.70 -3.87 -0.50
CA LEU A 13 8.25 -3.93 -0.31
C LEU A 13 7.73 -2.65 0.36
N LYS A 14 8.38 -2.18 1.42
CA LYS A 14 8.02 -0.95 2.12
C LYS A 14 8.05 0.27 1.20
N ASP A 15 9.06 0.38 0.35
CA ASP A 15 9.20 1.50 -0.58
C ASP A 15 8.13 1.46 -1.68
N MET A 16 7.81 0.27 -2.19
CA MET A 16 6.72 0.08 -3.15
C MET A 16 5.36 0.46 -2.56
N VAL A 17 5.05 0.01 -1.33
CA VAL A 17 3.83 0.39 -0.60
C VAL A 17 3.78 1.90 -0.38
N ARG A 18 4.89 2.52 0.05
CA ARG A 18 4.95 3.97 0.29
C ARG A 18 4.62 4.76 -0.98
N LYS A 19 5.19 4.37 -2.11
CA LYS A 19 4.92 5.01 -3.41
C LYS A 19 3.45 4.86 -3.80
N PHE A 20 2.87 3.67 -3.65
CA PHE A 20 1.45 3.44 -3.93
C PHE A 20 0.55 4.32 -3.07
N VAL A 21 0.80 4.39 -1.76
CA VAL A 21 0.02 5.24 -0.84
C VAL A 21 0.08 6.71 -1.24
N GLN A 22 1.26 7.23 -1.59
CA GLN A 22 1.44 8.63 -1.98
C GLN A 22 0.74 9.00 -3.28
N THR A 23 0.65 8.05 -4.21
CA THR A 23 0.13 8.31 -5.56
C THR A 23 -1.35 7.99 -5.71
N GLU A 24 -1.85 6.97 -5.01
CA GLU A 24 -3.21 6.46 -5.19
C GLU A 24 -4.12 6.77 -3.99
N ILE A 25 -3.61 6.64 -2.75
CA ILE A 25 -4.44 6.75 -1.54
C ILE A 25 -4.56 8.19 -1.06
N ILE A 26 -3.43 8.85 -0.77
CA ILE A 26 -3.40 10.20 -0.17
C ILE A 26 -4.23 11.22 -0.99
N PRO A 27 -4.12 11.29 -2.33
CA PRO A 27 -4.89 12.26 -3.11
C PRO A 27 -6.41 12.05 -3.03
N ASN A 28 -6.86 10.84 -2.75
CA ASN A 28 -8.27 10.47 -2.74
C ASN A 28 -8.87 10.32 -1.33
N ALA A 29 -8.05 10.30 -0.29
CA ALA A 29 -8.46 10.01 1.09
C ALA A 29 -9.62 10.90 1.55
N HIS A 30 -9.49 12.22 1.43
CA HIS A 30 -10.53 13.17 1.84
C HIS A 30 -11.87 12.97 1.12
N ARG A 31 -11.84 12.56 -0.16
CA ARG A 31 -13.06 12.30 -0.93
C ARG A 31 -13.79 11.07 -0.38
N PHE A 32 -13.08 9.99 -0.13
CA PHE A 32 -13.67 8.77 0.41
C PHE A 32 -14.16 8.95 1.85
N ASP A 33 -13.44 9.70 2.68
CA ASP A 33 -13.89 10.03 4.04
C ASP A 33 -15.20 10.84 4.03
N ALA A 34 -15.30 11.83 3.14
CA ALA A 34 -16.48 12.69 3.05
C ALA A 34 -17.71 11.99 2.45
N THR A 35 -17.50 11.08 1.49
CA THR A 35 -18.59 10.43 0.74
C THR A 35 -19.00 9.08 1.34
N GLY A 36 -18.11 8.41 2.08
CA GLY A 36 -18.31 7.04 2.54
C GLY A 36 -18.27 6.00 1.41
N GLU A 37 -17.87 6.39 0.19
CA GLU A 37 -17.75 5.46 -0.94
C GLU A 37 -16.63 4.44 -0.70
N PHE A 38 -16.84 3.20 -1.15
CA PHE A 38 -15.80 2.18 -1.08
C PHE A 38 -14.79 2.36 -2.24
N PRO A 39 -13.46 2.37 -1.96
CA PRO A 39 -12.44 2.68 -2.95
C PRO A 39 -12.08 1.49 -3.85
N HIS A 40 -13.05 0.96 -4.59
CA HIS A 40 -12.90 -0.24 -5.43
C HIS A 40 -11.69 -0.19 -6.38
N ASP A 41 -11.46 0.95 -7.03
CA ASP A 41 -10.39 1.07 -8.02
C ASP A 41 -9.00 1.06 -7.39
N ILE A 42 -8.84 1.72 -6.24
CA ILE A 42 -7.58 1.70 -5.48
C ILE A 42 -7.29 0.28 -4.99
N ILE A 43 -8.31 -0.41 -4.48
CA ILE A 43 -8.20 -1.80 -4.01
C ILE A 43 -7.79 -2.73 -5.17
N ARG A 44 -8.41 -2.59 -6.34
CA ARG A 44 -8.05 -3.35 -7.54
C ARG A 44 -6.60 -3.11 -7.94
N LYS A 45 -6.16 -1.85 -8.00
CA LYS A 45 -4.77 -1.51 -8.31
C LYS A 45 -3.79 -2.09 -7.30
N ALA A 46 -4.11 -2.06 -6.01
CA ALA A 46 -3.27 -2.66 -4.98
C ALA A 46 -3.10 -4.17 -5.20
N TRP A 47 -4.19 -4.87 -5.54
CA TRP A 47 -4.15 -6.30 -5.86
C TRP A 47 -3.31 -6.59 -7.11
N GLU A 48 -3.50 -5.83 -8.19
CA GLU A 48 -2.72 -5.98 -9.43
C GLU A 48 -1.21 -5.75 -9.22
N ASN A 49 -0.84 -4.91 -8.26
CA ASN A 49 0.55 -4.64 -7.89
C ASN A 49 1.11 -5.61 -6.83
N GLY A 50 0.38 -6.67 -6.46
CA GLY A 50 0.82 -7.64 -5.45
C GLY A 50 0.93 -7.07 -4.04
N LEU A 51 0.26 -5.94 -3.75
CA LEU A 51 0.27 -5.29 -2.44
C LEU A 51 -0.78 -5.86 -1.48
N MET A 52 -1.48 -6.92 -1.88
CA MET A 52 -2.47 -7.62 -1.08
C MET A 52 -2.02 -9.04 -0.79
N ASN A 53 -2.13 -9.43 0.49
CA ASN A 53 -1.72 -10.75 0.99
C ASN A 53 -0.27 -11.13 0.60
N PRO A 54 0.74 -10.26 0.81
CA PRO A 54 2.11 -10.48 0.31
C PRO A 54 2.86 -11.67 0.96
N ALA A 55 2.26 -12.32 1.96
CA ALA A 55 2.84 -13.46 2.66
C ALA A 55 2.16 -14.79 2.28
N VAL A 56 1.25 -14.78 1.30
CA VAL A 56 0.50 -15.95 0.83
C VAL A 56 1.05 -16.42 -0.51
#